data_AF-A0A924JQG1-F1
#
_entry.id   AF-A0A924JQG1-F1
#
_cell.length_a   1.000
_cell.length_b   1.000
_cell.length_c   1.000
_cell.angle_alpha   90.00
_cell.angle_beta   90.00
_cell.angle_gamma   90.00
#
_symmetry.space_group_name_H-M   'P 1'
#
loop_
_entity.id
_entity.type
_entity.pdbx_description
1 polymer ?
#
loop_
_entity_poly.entity_id
_entity_poly.type
_entity_poly.pdbx_seq_one_letter_code
_entity_poly.pdbx_strand_id
1 'polypeptide(L)'
;MAKAIRQYGSDKGTAVAAPTTAEEVAKFHMNADTDVRGESIHHTIGAGETQSSPGNHTHDGGTSPLLLSGLTISGSRGGNTSLPSIIACLVRLGAIDSSSA
;
A
#
# COMPACT_ATOMS: atom_id res chain seq x y z
N MET A 1 -14.69 4.51 30.78
CA MET A 1 -15.62 4.29 29.65
C MET A 1 -14.82 4.29 28.36
N ALA A 2 -14.43 3.12 27.84
CA ALA A 2 -13.65 3.03 26.59
C ALA A 2 -14.58 3.21 25.39
N LYS A 3 -14.27 4.17 24.51
CA LYS A 3 -15.02 4.43 23.27
C LYS A 3 -14.62 3.38 22.23
N ALA A 4 -15.55 2.52 21.85
CA ALA A 4 -15.31 1.51 20.83
C ALA A 4 -14.97 2.19 19.48
N ILE A 5 -13.78 1.93 18.98
CA ILE A 5 -13.37 2.27 17.61
C ILE A 5 -14.03 1.22 16.71
N ARG A 6 -15.10 1.60 15.99
CA ARG A 6 -15.71 0.74 14.98
C ARG A 6 -14.85 0.78 13.73
N GLN A 7 -14.20 -0.33 13.41
CA GLN A 7 -13.57 -0.53 12.11
C GLN A 7 -14.69 -0.77 11.09
N TYR A 8 -14.83 0.15 10.13
CA TYR A 8 -15.85 0.05 9.09
C TYR A 8 -15.42 -0.96 8.03
N GLY A 9 -16.26 -1.95 7.73
CA GLY A 9 -16.08 -2.89 6.61
C GLY A 9 -15.94 -4.38 6.96
N SER A 10 -15.89 -4.76 8.25
CA SER A 10 -15.82 -6.18 8.66
C SER A 10 -17.17 -6.91 8.68
N ASP A 11 -18.27 -6.19 8.49
CA ASP A 11 -19.58 -6.67 8.89
C ASP A 11 -20.28 -7.36 7.70
N LYS A 12 -19.73 -8.51 7.29
CA LYS A 12 -20.47 -9.44 6.43
C LYS A 12 -21.55 -10.13 7.26
N GLY A 13 -22.67 -9.43 7.42
CA GLY A 13 -23.94 -10.02 7.84
C GLY A 13 -24.38 -9.61 9.24
N THR A 14 -25.09 -8.50 9.35
CA THR A 14 -26.27 -8.35 10.24
C THR A 14 -27.14 -7.23 9.68
N ALA A 15 -28.45 -7.47 9.56
CA ALA A 15 -29.55 -6.58 9.16
C ALA A 15 -29.23 -5.50 8.09
N VAL A 16 -29.68 -5.72 6.85
CA VAL A 16 -29.58 -4.74 5.77
C VAL A 16 -30.40 -3.50 6.17
N ALA A 17 -29.71 -2.44 6.59
CA ALA A 17 -30.30 -1.11 6.66
C ALA A 17 -30.90 -0.77 5.28
N ALA A 18 -31.97 0.04 5.25
CA ALA A 18 -32.52 0.53 3.99
C ALA A 18 -31.40 1.05 3.08
N PRO A 19 -31.41 0.76 1.77
CA PRO A 19 -30.36 1.20 0.87
C PRO A 19 -30.18 2.71 0.99
N THR A 20 -28.93 3.15 1.09
CA THR A 20 -28.58 4.57 1.17
C THR A 20 -29.17 5.32 -0.02
N THR A 21 -29.77 6.47 0.26
CA THR A 21 -30.38 7.32 -0.77
C THR A 21 -29.32 7.91 -1.71
N ALA A 22 -29.72 8.27 -2.92
CA ALA A 22 -28.82 8.93 -3.88
C ALA A 22 -28.23 10.25 -3.33
N GLU A 23 -29.00 10.98 -2.52
CA GLU A 23 -28.53 12.21 -1.84
C GLU A 23 -27.47 11.92 -0.78
N GLU A 24 -27.63 10.86 0.01
CA GLU A 24 -26.61 10.43 0.99
C GLU A 24 -25.33 9.98 0.30
N VAL A 25 -25.47 9.24 -0.81
CA VAL A 25 -24.33 8.82 -1.64
C VAL A 25 -23.63 10.03 -2.27
N ALA A 26 -24.37 11.00 -2.78
CA ALA A 26 -23.81 12.23 -3.36
C ALA A 26 -23.08 13.06 -2.31
N LYS A 27 -23.66 13.22 -1.11
CA LYS A 27 -23.03 13.94 0.00
C LYS A 27 -21.74 13.28 0.49
N PHE A 28 -21.70 11.95 0.47
CA PHE A 28 -20.49 11.18 0.76
C PHE A 28 -19.41 11.39 -0.30
N HIS A 29 -19.73 11.25 -1.59
CA HIS A 29 -18.77 11.46 -2.67
C HIS A 29 -18.28 12.91 -2.77
N MET A 30 -19.13 13.90 -2.48
CA MET A 30 -18.80 15.33 -2.56
C MET A 30 -17.72 15.75 -1.57
N ASN A 31 -17.59 15.05 -0.44
CA ASN A 31 -16.62 15.35 0.62
C ASN A 31 -15.66 14.19 0.85
N ALA A 32 -15.48 13.33 -0.14
CA ALA A 32 -14.61 12.19 0.00
C ALA A 32 -13.16 12.65 0.13
N ASP A 33 -12.49 12.20 1.18
CA ASP A 33 -11.10 12.53 1.46
C ASP A 33 -10.21 11.77 0.49
N THR A 34 -9.51 12.48 -0.40
CA THR A 34 -8.66 11.87 -1.44
C THR A 34 -7.24 11.62 -0.98
N ASP A 35 -6.69 12.43 -0.07
CA ASP A 35 -5.24 12.39 0.22
C ASP A 35 -4.83 12.92 1.61
N VAL A 36 -5.75 13.23 2.52
CA VAL A 36 -5.38 13.85 3.81
C VAL A 36 -5.03 12.81 4.87
N ARG A 37 -5.55 11.58 4.76
CA ARG A 37 -5.42 10.53 5.78
C ARG A 37 -4.96 9.21 5.16
N GLY A 38 -4.43 8.32 5.99
CA GLY A 38 -4.03 6.99 5.54
C GLY A 38 -5.20 6.17 4.98
N GLU A 39 -6.42 6.43 5.47
CA GLU A 39 -7.65 5.77 5.03
C GLU A 39 -8.37 6.49 3.88
N SER A 40 -7.77 7.56 3.31
CA SER A 40 -8.33 8.29 2.17
C SER A 40 -8.50 7.41 0.94
N ILE A 41 -9.35 7.81 0.01
CA ILE A 41 -9.40 7.23 -1.33
C ILE A 41 -8.23 7.76 -2.13
N HIS A 42 -7.11 7.03 -2.17
CA HIS A 42 -5.82 7.41 -2.77
C HIS A 42 -5.90 7.64 -4.30
N HIS A 43 -6.65 8.65 -4.73
CA HIS A 43 -6.88 8.98 -6.14
C HIS A 43 -5.82 9.92 -6.72
N THR A 44 -4.98 10.55 -5.87
CA THR A 44 -3.83 11.31 -6.37
C THR A 44 -2.63 10.40 -6.51
N ILE A 45 -2.02 10.44 -7.69
CA ILE A 45 -0.79 9.74 -7.98
C ILE A 45 0.40 10.59 -7.51
N GLY A 46 1.27 10.02 -6.67
CA GLY A 46 2.44 10.73 -6.15
C GLY A 46 3.25 9.94 -5.12
N ALA A 47 4.27 10.59 -4.57
CA ALA A 47 5.21 9.98 -3.61
C ALA A 47 4.87 10.30 -2.14
N GLY A 48 3.79 11.05 -1.89
CA GLY A 48 3.33 11.34 -0.53
C GLY A 48 2.76 10.09 0.15
N GLU A 49 2.83 10.05 1.49
CA GLU A 49 2.39 8.92 2.32
C GLU A 49 0.91 8.54 2.14
N THR A 50 0.11 9.48 1.63
CA THR A 50 -1.33 9.34 1.39
C THR A 50 -1.69 9.27 -0.10
N GLN A 51 -0.70 9.16 -0.98
CA GLN A 51 -0.87 9.13 -2.43
C GLN A 51 -0.62 7.73 -3.01
N SER A 52 -1.30 7.40 -4.10
CA SER A 52 -1.05 6.16 -4.83
C SER A 52 0.26 6.26 -5.60
N SER A 53 1.08 5.20 -5.55
CA SER A 53 2.33 5.18 -6.30
C SER A 53 2.08 5.30 -7.81
N PRO A 54 2.84 6.16 -8.54
CA PRO A 54 2.75 6.24 -9.99
C PRO A 54 3.14 4.92 -10.65
N GLY A 55 2.35 4.51 -11.65
CA GLY A 55 2.57 3.29 -12.42
C GLY A 55 1.41 2.31 -12.36
N ASN A 56 1.45 1.28 -13.20
CA ASN A 56 0.43 0.24 -13.25
C ASN A 56 0.58 -0.65 -12.01
N HIS A 57 -0.35 -0.53 -11.07
CA HIS A 57 -0.41 -1.39 -9.90
C HIS A 57 -1.83 -1.93 -9.71
N THR A 58 -1.91 -3.18 -9.26
CA THR A 58 -3.18 -3.91 -9.09
C THR A 58 -3.51 -3.98 -7.60
N HIS A 59 -4.63 -3.39 -7.17
CA HIS A 59 -5.12 -3.45 -5.77
C HIS A 59 -5.79 -4.79 -5.43
N ASP A 60 -5.25 -5.91 -5.90
CA ASP A 60 -5.86 -7.21 -5.66
C ASP A 60 -5.32 -7.91 -4.40
N GLY A 61 -4.23 -7.39 -3.80
CA GLY A 61 -3.56 -7.99 -2.65
C GLY A 61 -3.15 -9.45 -2.85
N GLY A 62 -3.30 -10.01 -4.05
CA GLY A 62 -3.39 -11.43 -4.30
C GLY A 62 -2.83 -11.88 -5.65
N THR A 63 -2.74 -10.99 -6.65
CA THR A 63 -2.00 -11.24 -7.91
C THR A 63 -0.80 -10.32 -8.10
N SER A 64 -0.68 -9.28 -7.28
CA SER A 64 0.56 -8.50 -7.19
C SER A 64 1.75 -9.38 -6.82
N PRO A 65 2.81 -9.46 -7.64
CA PRO A 65 4.01 -10.19 -7.29
C PRO A 65 4.68 -9.54 -6.08
N LEU A 66 5.17 -10.36 -5.15
CA LEU A 66 5.93 -9.86 -4.00
C LEU A 66 7.16 -9.08 -4.48
N LEU A 67 7.49 -8.00 -3.78
CA LEU A 67 8.76 -7.29 -3.98
C LEU A 67 9.90 -8.29 -3.80
N LEU A 68 10.80 -8.35 -4.78
CA LEU A 68 11.93 -9.29 -4.86
C LEU A 68 11.54 -10.76 -5.10
N SER A 69 10.31 -11.05 -5.54
CA SER A 69 9.91 -12.42 -5.91
C SER A 69 10.87 -13.03 -6.94
N GLY A 70 11.35 -14.25 -6.67
CA GLY A 70 12.31 -14.96 -7.51
C GLY A 70 13.77 -14.51 -7.37
N LEU A 71 14.08 -13.57 -6.48
CA LEU A 71 15.46 -13.17 -6.18
C LEU A 71 16.00 -13.92 -4.96
N THR A 72 17.28 -14.28 -5.01
CA THR A 72 17.98 -14.95 -3.91
C THR A 72 19.09 -14.04 -3.40
N ILE A 73 19.04 -13.70 -2.11
CA ILE A 73 20.13 -13.05 -1.39
C ILE A 73 21.08 -14.15 -0.94
N SER A 74 22.33 -14.07 -1.39
CA SER A 74 23.37 -15.07 -1.17
C SER A 74 24.52 -14.49 -0.38
N GLY A 75 25.19 -15.31 0.43
CA GLY A 75 26.33 -14.90 1.25
C GLY A 75 26.02 -14.89 2.76
N SER A 76 27.08 -14.75 3.57
CA SER A 76 26.97 -14.72 5.02
C SER A 76 26.56 -13.34 5.51
N ARG A 77 25.60 -13.31 6.42
CA ARG A 77 25.19 -12.08 7.13
C ARG A 77 26.28 -11.60 8.09
N GLY A 78 26.97 -12.53 8.75
CA GLY A 78 27.94 -12.22 9.82
C GLY A 78 29.26 -11.61 9.34
N GLY A 79 29.51 -11.59 8.02
CA GLY A 79 30.71 -10.99 7.43
C GLY A 79 30.41 -9.99 6.32
N ASN A 80 29.16 -9.53 6.20
CA ASN A 80 28.68 -8.66 5.13
C ASN A 80 28.93 -9.19 3.70
N THR A 81 29.20 -10.49 3.53
CA THR A 81 29.38 -11.06 2.18
C THR A 81 28.06 -11.18 1.43
N SER A 82 26.91 -11.01 2.11
CA SER A 82 25.62 -10.85 1.48
C SER A 82 25.36 -9.45 0.91
N LEU A 83 26.12 -8.43 1.32
CA LEU A 83 25.89 -7.03 0.96
C LEU A 83 25.90 -6.80 -0.56
N PRO A 84 26.85 -7.36 -1.34
CA PRO A 84 26.83 -7.20 -2.80
C PRO A 84 25.58 -7.79 -3.45
N SER A 85 25.07 -8.92 -2.94
CA SER A 85 23.84 -9.54 -3.48
C SER A 85 22.60 -8.71 -3.18
N ILE A 86 22.57 -8.04 -2.02
CA ILE A 86 21.49 -7.13 -1.63
C ILE A 86 21.51 -5.89 -2.53
N ILE A 87 22.68 -5.28 -2.72
CA ILE A 87 22.85 -4.13 -3.62
C ILE A 87 22.40 -4.50 -5.04
N ALA A 88 22.80 -5.66 -5.56
CA ALA A 88 22.36 -6.13 -6.88
C ALA A 88 20.83 -6.29 -6.96
N CYS A 89 20.19 -6.79 -5.92
CA CYS A 89 18.72 -6.90 -5.86
C CYS A 89 18.04 -5.52 -5.86
N LEU A 90 18.58 -4.55 -5.11
CA LEU A 90 18.03 -3.19 -5.03
C LEU A 90 18.22 -2.42 -6.34
N VAL A 91 19.39 -2.55 -6.98
CA VAL A 91 19.63 -1.95 -8.30
C VAL A 91 18.65 -2.51 -9.34
N ARG A 92 18.33 -3.80 -9.28
CA ARG A 92 17.32 -4.41 -10.15
C ARG A 92 15.90 -3.85 -9.93
N LEU A 93 15.60 -3.36 -8.72
CA LEU A 93 14.35 -2.64 -8.42
C LEU A 93 14.39 -1.16 -8.80
N GLY A 94 15.49 -0.66 -9.36
CA GLY A 94 15.64 0.72 -9.82
C GLY A 94 16.43 1.64 -8.89
N ALA A 95 17.07 1.10 -7.84
CA ALA A 95 18.00 1.90 -7.05
C ALA A 95 19.26 2.24 -7.86
N ILE A 96 19.84 3.42 -7.61
CA ILE A 96 21.17 3.79 -8.12
C ILE A 96 22.18 3.38 -7.05
N ASP A 97 23.10 2.49 -7.42
CA ASP A 97 24.23 2.15 -6.56
C ASP A 97 25.31 3.24 -6.64
N SER A 98 25.61 3.87 -5.51
CA SER A 98 26.69 4.84 -5.33
C SER A 98 27.62 4.42 -4.18
N SER A 99 27.65 3.14 -3.85
CA SER A 99 28.52 2.60 -2.80
C SER A 99 29.99 2.56 -3.26
N SER A 100 30.91 2.68 -2.30
CA SER A 100 32.35 2.53 -2.51
C SER A 100 32.88 1.31 -1.78
N ALA A 101 34.03 0.78 -2.24
CA ALA A 101 34.73 -0.34 -1.61
C ALA A 101 35.32 0.02 -0.24
#